data_AF-A0A4Q2VDK4-F1
#
_entry.id   AF-A0A4Q2VDK4-F1
#
_cell.length_a   1.000
_cell.length_b   1.000
_cell.length_c   1.000
_cell.angle_alpha   90.00
_cell.angle_beta   90.00
_cell.angle_gamma   90.00
#
_symmetry.space_group_name_H-M   'P 1'
#
loop_
_entity.id
_entity.type
_entity.pdbx_description
1 polymer ?
#
loop_
_entity_poly.entity_id
_entity_poly.type
_entity_poly.pdbx_seq_one_letter_code
_entity_poly.pdbx_strand_id
1 'polypeptide(L)'
;MVCADQYVLCNPSIASCTSPAGVLNLVNNLTSTTLNLSTTQLSAADRILYSLAQSNTYTTVANLGTAALWANNMVTGHVSYGLPDDQWKTEVIGWFQTNLAMLQAYVVDFASNTADLGPFGYVEPPRSTYQQEQCTQQLVQAVGEVQNFSVCGMFIIVCVSAALVLLDCSLERIVDFVDDFYGRDSMARRARQADNKLHLLRMALGGNEWVLGRWSIPVRNGAAKYNRPSGSKDLLSYRDSKTGEDTRFLQVCK
;
A
#
# COMPACT_ATOMS: atom_id res chain seq x y z
N MET A 1 -29.90 3.28 -35.08
CA MET A 1 -30.52 3.26 -33.74
C MET A 1 -30.19 4.60 -33.10
N VAL A 2 -31.17 5.39 -32.69
CA VAL A 2 -30.94 6.71 -32.10
C VAL A 2 -31.26 6.61 -30.62
N CYS A 3 -30.23 6.45 -29.78
CA CYS A 3 -30.36 6.53 -28.33
C CYS A 3 -30.19 7.99 -27.91
N ALA A 4 -31.07 8.47 -27.04
CA ALA A 4 -31.00 9.82 -26.50
C ALA A 4 -30.87 9.73 -24.98
N ASP A 5 -29.74 10.21 -24.45
CA ASP A 5 -29.53 10.28 -23.02
C ASP A 5 -30.26 11.48 -22.42
N GLN A 6 -31.02 11.24 -21.34
CA GLN A 6 -31.74 12.25 -20.61
C GLN A 6 -31.38 12.19 -19.14
N TYR A 7 -31.20 13.37 -18.55
CA TYR A 7 -30.75 13.52 -17.18
C TYR A 7 -31.73 14.39 -16.39
N VAL A 8 -31.84 14.10 -15.10
CA VAL A 8 -32.67 14.84 -14.15
C VAL A 8 -31.82 15.16 -12.94
N LEU A 9 -31.76 16.44 -12.56
CA LEU A 9 -31.12 16.89 -11.33
C LEU A 9 -32.19 17.16 -10.28
N CYS A 10 -31.94 16.72 -9.05
CA CYS A 10 -32.88 16.86 -7.95
C CYS A 10 -32.20 17.49 -6.75
N ASN A 11 -32.90 18.43 -6.10
CA ASN A 11 -32.53 18.94 -4.78
C ASN A 11 -33.47 18.31 -3.73
N PRO A 12 -32.98 17.37 -2.89
CA PRO A 12 -33.81 16.69 -1.91
C PRO A 12 -34.32 17.61 -0.80
N SER A 13 -33.63 18.72 -0.51
CA SER A 13 -34.02 19.66 0.54
C SER A 13 -35.32 20.39 0.25
N ILE A 14 -35.66 20.55 -1.03
CA ILE A 14 -36.89 21.23 -1.49
C ILE A 14 -37.80 20.29 -2.29
N ALA A 15 -37.47 19.00 -2.37
CA ALA A 15 -38.17 17.98 -3.16
C ALA A 15 -38.47 18.39 -4.62
N SER A 16 -37.56 19.15 -5.23
CA SER A 16 -37.71 19.68 -6.59
C SER A 16 -36.68 19.06 -7.52
N CYS A 17 -37.09 18.76 -8.75
CA CYS A 17 -36.24 18.22 -9.80
C CYS A 17 -36.45 18.97 -11.12
N THR A 18 -35.42 18.98 -11.97
CA THR A 18 -35.51 19.52 -13.33
C THR A 18 -36.31 18.56 -14.23
N SER A 19 -36.93 19.10 -15.29
CA SER A 19 -37.47 18.25 -16.34
C SER A 19 -36.35 17.43 -17.02
N PRO A 20 -36.62 16.21 -17.50
CA PRO A 20 -35.66 15.40 -18.25
C PRO A 20 -35.09 16.19 -19.44
N ALA A 21 -33.77 16.32 -19.49
CA ALA A 21 -33.10 17.09 -20.52
C ALA A 21 -31.74 16.49 -20.87
N GLY A 22 -31.23 16.81 -22.07
CA GLY A 22 -29.85 16.49 -22.45
C GLY A 22 -28.83 17.31 -21.66
N VAL A 23 -27.57 16.87 -21.66
CA VAL A 23 -26.50 17.46 -20.82
C VAL A 23 -26.33 18.98 -21.03
N LEU A 24 -26.44 19.47 -22.27
CA LEU A 24 -26.31 20.90 -22.58
C LEU A 24 -27.40 21.76 -21.93
N ASN A 25 -28.65 21.27 -21.92
CA ASN A 25 -29.76 21.97 -21.28
C ASN A 25 -29.66 21.89 -19.75
N LEU A 26 -29.01 20.85 -19.22
CA LEU A 26 -28.77 20.69 -17.79
C LEU A 26 -27.83 21.77 -17.23
N VAL A 27 -26.84 22.22 -18.01
CA VAL A 27 -25.96 23.35 -17.66
C VAL A 27 -26.78 24.62 -17.43
N ASN A 28 -27.73 24.91 -18.33
CA ASN A 28 -28.63 26.06 -18.18
C ASN A 28 -29.58 25.90 -16.98
N ASN A 29 -29.97 24.68 -16.63
CA ASN A 29 -30.82 24.42 -15.48
C ASN A 29 -30.09 24.56 -14.13
N LEU A 30 -28.76 24.46 -14.09
CA LEU A 30 -27.99 24.69 -12.85
C LEU A 30 -28.05 26.14 -12.37
N THR A 31 -28.12 27.09 -13.29
CA THR A 31 -28.24 28.52 -12.98
C THR A 31 -29.69 28.95 -12.75
N SER A 32 -30.64 28.04 -12.98
CA SER A 32 -32.05 28.27 -12.72
C SER A 32 -32.33 28.33 -11.22
N THR A 33 -33.23 29.22 -10.82
CA THR A 33 -33.73 29.32 -9.43
C THR A 33 -34.59 28.12 -9.01
N THR A 34 -34.93 27.22 -9.94
CA THR A 34 -35.78 26.04 -9.70
C THR A 34 -35.24 25.04 -8.68
N LEU A 35 -33.91 24.87 -8.63
CA LEU A 35 -33.26 23.96 -7.67
C LEU A 35 -32.72 24.67 -6.43
N ASN A 36 -32.60 26.01 -6.44
CA ASN A 36 -32.07 26.83 -5.35
C ASN A 36 -30.82 26.23 -4.67
N LEU A 37 -29.83 25.82 -5.48
CA LEU A 37 -28.60 25.20 -5.00
C LEU A 37 -27.70 26.24 -4.33
N SER A 38 -27.06 25.87 -3.22
CA SER A 38 -25.97 26.65 -2.63
C SER A 38 -24.74 26.68 -3.56
N THR A 39 -23.81 27.62 -3.33
CA THR A 39 -22.60 27.76 -4.15
C THR A 39 -21.73 26.50 -4.15
N THR A 40 -21.64 25.81 -3.01
CA THR A 40 -20.92 24.53 -2.89
C THR A 40 -21.63 23.41 -3.65
N GLN A 41 -22.96 23.33 -3.55
CA GLN A 41 -23.75 22.35 -4.32
C GLN A 41 -23.67 22.61 -5.83
N LEU A 42 -23.66 23.88 -6.25
CA LEU A 42 -23.50 24.26 -7.65
C LEU A 42 -22.13 23.83 -8.18
N SER A 43 -21.05 24.05 -7.41
CA SER A 43 -19.71 23.56 -7.76
C SER A 43 -19.64 22.03 -7.89
N ALA A 44 -20.31 21.30 -6.99
CA ALA A 44 -20.38 19.84 -7.07
C ALA A 44 -21.19 19.37 -8.30
N ALA A 45 -22.30 20.06 -8.60
CA ALA A 45 -23.15 19.73 -9.73
C ALA A 45 -22.47 20.03 -11.07
N ASP A 46 -21.74 21.15 -11.18
CA ASP A 46 -20.92 21.49 -12.34
C ASP A 46 -19.88 20.40 -12.64
N ARG A 47 -19.19 19.90 -11.60
CA ARG A 47 -18.26 18.78 -11.73
C ARG A 47 -18.93 17.52 -12.27
N ILE A 48 -20.09 17.15 -11.72
CA ILE A 48 -20.85 15.97 -12.18
C ILE A 48 -21.30 16.16 -13.63
N LEU A 49 -21.76 17.35 -14.02
CA LEU A 49 -22.12 17.64 -15.41
C LEU A 49 -20.96 17.47 -16.37
N TYR A 50 -19.77 17.94 -16.00
CA TYR A 50 -18.56 17.72 -16.80
C TYR A 50 -18.30 16.23 -17.01
N SER A 51 -18.40 15.41 -15.95
CA SER A 51 -18.28 13.95 -16.06
C SER A 51 -19.38 13.34 -16.94
N LEU A 52 -20.63 13.79 -16.83
CA LEU A 52 -21.76 13.32 -17.67
C LEU A 52 -21.58 13.67 -19.15
N ALA A 53 -20.99 14.83 -19.45
CA ALA A 53 -20.70 15.21 -20.83
C ALA A 53 -19.68 14.26 -21.49
N GLN A 54 -18.82 13.62 -20.69
CA GLN A 54 -17.84 12.63 -21.17
C GLN A 54 -18.32 11.17 -21.06
N SER A 55 -19.34 10.89 -20.24
CA SER A 55 -19.86 9.54 -19.96
C SER A 55 -21.29 9.35 -20.51
N ASN A 56 -21.46 9.57 -21.81
CA ASN A 56 -22.73 9.39 -22.49
C ASN A 56 -22.64 8.27 -23.54
N THR A 57 -23.81 7.81 -24.00
CA THR A 57 -23.90 6.66 -24.92
C THR A 57 -23.15 6.95 -26.23
N TYR A 58 -23.18 8.20 -26.71
CA TYR A 58 -22.44 8.60 -27.89
C TYR A 58 -20.92 8.49 -27.69
N THR A 59 -20.37 9.01 -26.59
CA THR A 59 -18.92 8.98 -26.33
C THR A 59 -18.43 7.55 -26.17
N THR A 60 -19.17 6.69 -25.46
CA THR A 60 -18.84 5.28 -25.30
C THR A 60 -18.78 4.55 -26.63
N VAL A 61 -19.81 4.68 -27.48
CA VAL A 61 -19.83 4.01 -28.79
C VAL A 61 -18.77 4.58 -29.73
N ALA A 62 -18.57 5.90 -29.73
CA ALA A 62 -17.58 6.56 -30.58
C ALA A 62 -16.15 6.18 -30.20
N ASN A 63 -15.85 6.09 -28.91
CA ASN A 63 -14.50 5.79 -28.42
C ASN A 63 -14.15 4.30 -28.53
N LEU A 64 -15.10 3.40 -28.27
CA LEU A 64 -14.89 1.95 -28.35
C LEU A 64 -15.07 1.39 -29.77
N GLY A 65 -15.79 2.08 -30.64
CA GLY A 65 -16.03 1.66 -32.02
C GLY A 65 -16.68 0.28 -32.09
N THR A 66 -16.05 -0.67 -32.80
CA THR A 66 -16.57 -2.04 -32.91
C THR A 66 -16.52 -2.81 -31.59
N ALA A 67 -15.63 -2.44 -30.67
CA ALA A 67 -15.55 -3.05 -29.35
C ALA A 67 -16.71 -2.61 -28.43
N ALA A 68 -17.48 -1.59 -28.81
CA ALA A 68 -18.71 -1.24 -28.12
C ALA A 68 -19.81 -2.31 -28.29
N LEU A 69 -19.70 -3.14 -29.32
CA LEU A 69 -20.71 -4.14 -29.65
C LEU A 69 -20.37 -5.49 -29.03
N TRP A 70 -21.23 -5.99 -28.15
CA TRP A 70 -21.24 -7.37 -27.67
C TRP A 70 -21.29 -8.39 -28.80
N ALA A 71 -21.93 -8.05 -29.91
CA ALA A 71 -21.91 -8.88 -31.12
C ALA A 71 -20.46 -9.18 -31.59
N ASN A 72 -19.49 -8.30 -31.33
CA ASN A 72 -18.09 -8.52 -31.67
C ASN A 72 -17.50 -9.72 -30.89
N ASN A 73 -17.96 -9.98 -29.66
CA ASN A 73 -17.53 -11.12 -28.86
C ASN A 73 -17.99 -12.47 -29.43
N MET A 74 -19.00 -12.48 -30.32
CA MET A 74 -19.49 -13.69 -30.98
C MET A 74 -18.76 -14.01 -32.29
N VAL A 75 -17.86 -13.13 -32.75
CA VAL A 75 -17.07 -13.33 -33.95
C VAL A 75 -15.86 -14.19 -33.61
N THR A 76 -15.72 -15.33 -34.30
CA THR A 76 -14.51 -16.18 -34.21
C THR A 76 -13.85 -16.24 -35.59
N GLY A 77 -12.64 -15.67 -35.70
CA GLY A 77 -11.98 -15.51 -37.00
C GLY A 77 -12.75 -14.54 -37.90
N HIS A 78 -13.30 -15.03 -39.02
CA HIS A 78 -14.11 -14.25 -39.96
C HIS A 78 -15.58 -14.70 -40.00
N VAL A 79 -16.01 -15.51 -39.04
CA VAL A 79 -17.38 -16.07 -38.99
C VAL A 79 -18.10 -15.54 -37.75
N SER A 80 -19.36 -15.14 -37.94
CA SER A 80 -20.29 -14.78 -36.87
C SER A 80 -21.46 -15.75 -36.88
N TYR A 81 -21.91 -16.16 -35.69
CA TYR A 81 -23.21 -16.81 -35.53
C TYR A 81 -24.34 -15.78 -35.74
N GLY A 82 -25.55 -16.28 -35.98
CA GLY A 82 -26.74 -15.43 -36.03
C GLY A 82 -26.97 -14.73 -34.70
N LEU A 83 -27.33 -13.45 -34.74
CA LEU A 83 -27.60 -12.67 -33.53
C LEU A 83 -29.03 -12.93 -33.03
N PRO A 84 -29.24 -12.99 -31.70
CA PRO A 84 -30.58 -13.00 -31.12
C PRO A 84 -31.38 -11.75 -31.49
N ASP A 85 -32.71 -11.88 -31.57
CA ASP A 85 -33.63 -10.78 -31.89
C ASP A 85 -33.57 -9.63 -30.87
N ASP A 86 -33.17 -9.92 -29.64
CA ASP A 86 -33.03 -8.97 -28.54
C ASP A 86 -31.60 -8.46 -28.32
N GLN A 87 -30.66 -8.79 -29.21
CA GLN A 87 -29.26 -8.36 -29.11
C GLN A 87 -29.12 -6.86 -28.87
N TRP A 88 -29.89 -6.04 -29.58
CA TRP A 88 -29.86 -4.58 -29.43
C TRP A 88 -30.15 -4.10 -28.00
N LYS A 89 -30.95 -4.84 -27.22
CA LYS A 89 -31.24 -4.50 -25.82
C LYS A 89 -30.01 -4.74 -24.95
N THR A 90 -29.35 -5.89 -25.14
CA THR A 90 -28.12 -6.25 -24.45
C THR A 90 -27.02 -5.23 -24.74
N GLU A 91 -26.89 -4.79 -25.99
CA GLU A 91 -25.95 -3.73 -26.37
C GLU A 91 -26.20 -2.43 -25.62
N VAL A 92 -27.45 -1.93 -25.64
CA VAL A 92 -27.82 -0.67 -24.98
C VAL A 92 -27.62 -0.75 -23.46
N ILE A 93 -27.94 -1.89 -22.84
CA ILE A 93 -27.68 -2.11 -21.40
C ILE A 93 -26.18 -2.07 -21.11
N GLY A 94 -25.36 -2.70 -21.97
CA GLY A 94 -23.90 -2.68 -21.84
C GLY A 94 -23.32 -1.27 -21.96
N TRP A 95 -23.81 -0.47 -22.92
CA TRP A 95 -23.39 0.92 -23.07
C TRP A 95 -23.77 1.75 -21.83
N PHE A 96 -24.98 1.58 -21.31
CA PHE A 96 -25.42 2.27 -20.10
C PHE A 96 -24.58 1.89 -18.87
N GLN A 97 -24.26 0.61 -18.69
CA GLN A 97 -23.38 0.14 -17.60
C GLN A 97 -21.97 0.72 -17.74
N THR A 98 -21.44 0.80 -18.96
CA THR A 98 -20.15 1.41 -19.24
C THR A 98 -20.16 2.90 -18.92
N ASN A 99 -21.22 3.62 -19.32
CA ASN A 99 -21.40 5.04 -18.97
C ASN A 99 -21.39 5.25 -17.45
N LEU A 100 -22.11 4.41 -16.69
CA LEU A 100 -22.14 4.50 -15.23
C LEU A 100 -20.76 4.23 -14.61
N ALA A 101 -20.02 3.25 -15.12
CA ALA A 101 -18.67 2.97 -14.66
C ALA A 101 -17.71 4.14 -14.95
N MET A 102 -17.80 4.74 -16.14
CA MET A 102 -17.03 5.95 -16.49
C MET A 102 -17.39 7.12 -15.57
N LEU A 103 -18.67 7.35 -15.29
CA LEU A 103 -19.10 8.40 -14.37
C LEU A 103 -18.51 8.18 -12.97
N GLN A 104 -18.53 6.95 -12.46
CA GLN A 104 -17.92 6.60 -11.17
C GLN A 104 -16.41 6.86 -11.17
N ALA A 105 -15.71 6.49 -12.24
CA ALA A 105 -14.28 6.74 -12.39
C ALA A 105 -13.98 8.24 -12.38
N TYR A 106 -14.66 9.04 -13.20
CA TYR A 106 -14.41 10.48 -13.28
C TYR A 106 -14.66 11.23 -11.96
N VAL A 107 -15.61 10.78 -11.14
CA VAL A 107 -15.86 11.37 -9.82
C VAL A 107 -14.69 11.11 -8.86
N VAL A 108 -14.04 9.95 -8.98
CA VAL A 108 -12.84 9.60 -8.19
C VAL A 108 -11.60 10.32 -8.74
N ASP A 109 -11.44 10.37 -10.06
CA ASP A 109 -10.29 10.98 -10.75
C ASP A 109 -10.11 12.46 -10.42
N PHE A 110 -11.20 13.15 -10.08
CA PHE A 110 -11.13 14.53 -9.61
C PHE A 110 -10.29 14.70 -8.33
N ALA A 111 -10.37 13.74 -7.40
CA ALA A 111 -9.71 13.82 -6.10
C ALA A 111 -8.38 13.06 -6.06
N SER A 112 -8.26 11.99 -6.83
CA SER A 112 -7.00 11.26 -7.04
C SER A 112 -6.66 11.27 -8.52
N ASN A 113 -5.46 11.74 -8.88
CA ASN A 113 -4.95 11.49 -10.22
C ASN A 113 -4.61 10.00 -10.37
N THR A 114 -5.58 9.18 -10.76
CA THR A 114 -5.43 7.72 -10.89
C THR A 114 -4.77 7.30 -12.20
N ALA A 115 -4.73 8.19 -13.18
CA ALA A 115 -4.29 7.88 -14.54
C ALA A 115 -2.81 8.22 -14.74
N ASP A 116 -2.09 7.32 -15.41
CA ASP A 116 -0.79 7.67 -16.01
C ASP A 116 -1.05 8.64 -17.17
N LEU A 117 -0.76 9.92 -16.91
CA LEU A 117 -0.95 11.02 -17.86
C LEU A 117 -0.02 10.92 -19.07
N GLY A 118 1.02 10.06 -19.00
CA GLY A 118 2.05 9.99 -20.01
C GLY A 118 2.83 11.30 -20.18
N PRO A 119 3.68 11.41 -21.22
CA PRO A 119 4.56 12.56 -21.39
C PRO A 119 3.86 13.86 -21.82
N PHE A 120 2.60 13.80 -22.26
CA PHE A 120 1.85 14.95 -22.79
C PHE A 120 0.59 15.28 -21.99
N GLY A 121 0.22 14.48 -21.00
CA GLY A 121 -0.93 14.76 -20.15
C GLY A 121 -0.60 15.83 -19.11
N TYR A 122 -1.61 16.62 -18.78
CA TYR A 122 -1.53 17.63 -17.72
C TYR A 122 -2.76 17.51 -16.83
N VAL A 123 -2.59 17.85 -15.56
CA VAL A 123 -3.70 17.96 -14.61
C VAL A 123 -4.31 19.34 -14.76
N GLU A 124 -5.61 19.42 -14.98
CA GLU A 124 -6.33 20.69 -14.92
C GLU A 124 -6.56 21.09 -13.46
N PRO A 125 -6.04 22.25 -13.00
CA PRO A 125 -6.25 22.68 -11.62
C PRO A 125 -7.69 23.15 -11.37
N PRO A 126 -8.17 23.12 -10.10
CA PRO A 126 -9.47 23.66 -9.74
C PRO A 126 -9.63 25.12 -10.18
N ARG A 127 -10.78 25.46 -10.78
CA ARG A 127 -11.07 26.81 -11.30
C ARG A 127 -11.65 27.75 -10.24
N SER A 128 -12.10 27.22 -9.10
CA SER A 128 -12.69 27.99 -8.00
C SER A 128 -12.21 27.50 -6.63
N THR A 129 -12.32 28.36 -5.62
CA THR A 129 -12.03 28.03 -4.23
C THR A 129 -12.91 26.88 -3.72
N TYR A 130 -14.18 26.83 -4.13
CA TYR A 130 -15.11 25.76 -3.77
C TYR A 130 -14.69 24.40 -4.34
N GLN A 131 -14.19 24.36 -5.58
CA GLN A 131 -13.65 23.13 -6.17
C GLN A 131 -12.37 22.68 -5.45
N GLN A 132 -11.52 23.62 -5.02
CA GLN A 132 -10.32 23.32 -4.25
C GLN A 132 -10.65 22.75 -2.86
N GLU A 133 -11.62 23.34 -2.17
CA GLU A 133 -12.14 22.81 -0.90
C GLU A 133 -12.73 21.41 -1.08
N GLN A 134 -13.51 21.19 -2.14
CA GLN A 134 -14.08 19.88 -2.46
C GLN A 134 -12.99 18.82 -2.73
N CYS A 135 -11.92 19.19 -3.44
CA CYS A 135 -10.80 18.31 -3.70
C CYS A 135 -10.09 17.89 -2.41
N THR A 136 -9.82 18.85 -1.51
CA THR A 136 -9.12 18.56 -0.24
C THR A 136 -9.97 17.81 0.79
N GLN A 137 -11.30 17.88 0.69
CA GLN A 137 -12.23 17.17 1.58
C GLN A 137 -12.63 15.77 1.08
N GLN A 138 -12.40 15.46 -0.21
CA GLN A 138 -12.77 14.18 -0.78
C GLN A 138 -11.69 13.13 -0.50
N LEU A 139 -12.00 12.17 0.37
CA LEU A 139 -11.13 11.03 0.66
C LEU A 139 -11.37 9.92 -0.36
N VAL A 140 -10.31 9.52 -1.03
CA VAL A 140 -10.28 8.40 -1.98
C VAL A 140 -9.26 7.37 -1.51
N GLN A 141 -9.58 6.10 -1.72
CA GLN A 141 -8.64 5.03 -1.37
C GLN A 141 -7.52 5.02 -2.41
N ALA A 142 -6.30 5.36 -1.99
CA ALA A 142 -5.12 5.22 -2.83
C ALA A 142 -4.76 3.73 -2.95
N VAL A 143 -5.15 3.11 -4.06
CA VAL A 143 -4.82 1.72 -4.36
C VAL A 143 -3.48 1.70 -5.10
N GLY A 144 -2.40 1.29 -4.43
CA GLY A 144 -1.16 0.90 -5.10
C GLY A 144 0.10 1.69 -4.76
N GLU A 145 0.02 2.97 -4.37
CA GLU A 145 1.21 3.78 -4.05
C GLU A 145 1.57 3.82 -2.56
N VAL A 146 0.59 3.63 -1.69
CA VAL A 146 0.80 3.55 -0.23
C VAL A 146 0.32 2.19 0.25
N GLN A 147 1.27 1.31 0.59
CA GLN A 147 0.91 0.11 1.35
C GLN A 147 0.40 0.56 2.71
N ASN A 148 -0.87 0.26 3.00
CA ASN A 148 -1.46 0.43 4.33
C ASN A 148 -0.75 -0.52 5.31
N PHE A 149 0.43 -0.13 5.78
CA PHE A 149 1.09 -0.81 6.88
C PHE A 149 0.30 -0.53 8.15
N SER A 150 -0.21 -1.59 8.78
CA SER A 150 -0.80 -1.49 10.11
C SER A 150 0.30 -1.14 11.10
N VAL A 151 0.43 0.16 11.41
CA VAL A 151 1.36 0.69 12.41
C VAL A 151 1.13 -0.01 13.76
N CYS A 152 -0.13 -0.28 14.11
CA CYS A 152 -0.51 -1.06 15.29
C CYS A 152 0.09 -2.48 15.26
N GLY A 153 -0.02 -3.18 14.14
CA GLY A 153 0.57 -4.51 13.96
C GLY A 153 2.09 -4.50 14.12
N MET A 154 2.77 -3.49 13.56
CA MET A 154 4.21 -3.31 13.72
C MET A 154 4.58 -3.09 15.21
N PHE A 155 3.85 -2.24 15.93
CA PHE A 155 4.10 -1.99 17.35
C PHE A 155 3.93 -3.25 18.20
N ILE A 156 2.89 -4.05 17.95
CA ILE A 156 2.68 -5.30 18.69
C ILE A 156 3.88 -6.24 18.51
N ILE A 157 4.35 -6.42 17.28
CA ILE A 157 5.49 -7.30 16.98
C ILE A 157 6.76 -6.80 17.69
N VAL A 158 7.03 -5.50 17.63
CA VAL A 158 8.20 -4.88 18.29
C VAL A 158 8.12 -5.01 19.82
N CYS A 159 6.97 -4.72 20.42
CA CYS A 159 6.79 -4.82 21.86
C CYS A 159 6.90 -6.26 22.36
N VAL A 160 6.27 -7.23 21.66
CA VAL A 160 6.32 -8.64 22.05
C VAL A 160 7.74 -9.20 21.90
N SER A 161 8.42 -8.90 20.79
CA SER A 161 9.82 -9.34 20.60
C SER A 161 10.76 -8.72 21.64
N ALA A 162 10.63 -7.43 21.95
CA ALA A 162 11.39 -6.80 23.01
C ALA A 162 11.11 -7.42 24.39
N ALA A 163 9.84 -7.71 24.71
CA ALA A 163 9.45 -8.36 25.95
C ALA A 163 10.04 -9.76 26.10
N LEU A 164 10.05 -10.55 25.01
CA LEU A 164 10.66 -11.88 25.00
C LEU A 164 12.18 -11.82 25.24
N VAL A 165 12.88 -10.87 24.60
CA VAL A 165 14.33 -10.68 24.81
C VAL A 165 14.62 -10.24 26.25
N LEU A 166 13.81 -9.34 26.81
CA LEU A 166 13.96 -8.90 28.20
C LEU A 166 13.68 -10.04 29.19
N LEU A 167 12.68 -10.87 28.92
CA LEU A 167 12.39 -12.08 29.70
C LEU A 167 13.58 -13.03 29.66
N ASP A 168 14.13 -13.33 28.48
CA ASP A 168 15.28 -14.24 28.33
C ASP A 168 16.51 -13.73 29.11
N CYS A 169 16.80 -12.43 29.03
CA CYS A 169 17.92 -11.80 29.75
C CYS A 169 17.70 -11.70 31.27
N SER A 170 16.46 -11.64 31.74
CA SER A 170 16.14 -11.49 33.16
C SER A 170 15.88 -12.82 33.85
N LEU A 171 15.51 -13.88 33.12
CA LEU A 171 15.17 -15.18 33.67
C LEU A 171 16.34 -15.79 34.44
N GLU A 172 17.57 -15.72 33.91
CA GLU A 172 18.76 -16.17 34.63
C GLU A 172 18.94 -15.43 35.96
N ARG A 173 18.79 -14.09 35.96
CA ARG A 173 18.94 -13.28 37.19
C ARG A 173 17.83 -13.51 38.19
N ILE A 174 16.58 -13.67 37.73
CA ILE A 174 15.43 -13.93 38.60
C ILE A 174 15.57 -15.30 39.25
N VAL A 175 15.97 -16.32 38.48
CA VAL A 175 16.19 -17.67 38.99
C VAL A 175 17.34 -17.69 40.00
N ASP A 176 18.46 -17.01 39.71
CA ASP A 176 19.57 -16.90 40.66
C ASP A 176 19.16 -16.18 41.94
N PHE A 177 18.38 -15.09 41.83
CA PHE A 177 17.88 -14.35 42.99
C PHE A 177 16.92 -15.17 43.85
N VAL A 178 16.02 -15.94 43.22
CA VAL A 178 15.06 -16.81 43.93
C VAL A 178 15.78 -17.98 44.62
N ASP A 179 16.75 -18.59 43.95
CA ASP A 179 17.55 -19.68 44.53
C ASP A 179 18.38 -19.19 45.74
N ASP A 180 18.96 -17.99 45.65
CA ASP A 180 19.68 -17.35 46.77
C ASP A 180 18.75 -16.96 47.93
N PHE A 181 17.53 -16.48 47.63
CA PHE A 181 16.55 -16.08 48.65
C PHE A 181 15.95 -17.27 49.41
N TYR A 182 15.69 -18.39 48.73
CA TYR A 182 15.13 -19.61 49.36
C TYR A 182 16.20 -20.58 49.89
N GLY A 183 17.50 -20.27 49.73
CA GLY A 183 18.60 -21.11 50.22
C GLY A 183 18.58 -22.52 49.61
N ARG A 184 18.11 -22.66 48.37
CA ARG A 184 17.89 -23.95 47.72
C ARG A 184 19.21 -24.50 47.17
N ASP A 185 19.55 -25.74 47.56
CA ASP A 185 20.88 -26.32 47.31
C ASP A 185 21.21 -26.53 45.81
N SER A 186 22.52 -26.48 45.60
CA SER A 186 23.36 -26.29 44.42
C SER A 186 23.21 -27.23 43.23
N MET A 187 22.46 -28.33 43.30
CA MET A 187 22.44 -29.31 42.19
C MET A 187 21.70 -28.83 40.94
N ALA A 188 20.49 -28.27 41.11
CA ALA A 188 19.73 -27.71 39.98
C ALA A 188 20.47 -26.50 39.37
N ARG A 189 21.11 -25.68 40.21
CA ARG A 189 21.94 -24.55 39.78
C ARG A 189 23.18 -25.00 39.00
N ARG A 190 23.88 -26.04 39.47
CA ARG A 190 25.05 -26.62 38.78
C ARG A 190 24.67 -27.26 37.45
N ALA A 191 23.52 -27.92 37.35
CA ALA A 191 23.02 -28.47 36.09
C ALA A 191 22.73 -27.34 35.06
N ARG A 192 22.04 -26.28 35.48
CA ARG A 192 21.81 -25.10 34.62
C ARG A 192 23.10 -24.42 34.17
N GLN A 193 24.10 -24.35 35.05
CA GLN A 193 25.43 -23.81 34.70
C GLN A 193 26.20 -24.73 33.75
N ALA A 194 26.06 -26.05 33.87
CA ALA A 194 26.70 -27.02 32.99
C ALA A 194 26.14 -26.98 31.56
N ASP A 195 24.85 -26.71 31.41
CA ASP A 195 24.17 -26.58 30.11
C ASP A 195 24.37 -25.22 29.44
N ASN A 196 24.98 -24.25 30.13
CA ASN A 196 25.23 -22.94 29.55
C ASN A 196 26.24 -23.03 28.40
N LYS A 197 25.91 -22.47 27.22
CA LYS A 197 26.73 -22.54 25.99
C LYS A 197 28.18 -22.09 26.22
N LEU A 198 28.38 -21.03 27.01
CA LEU A 198 29.73 -20.52 27.31
C LEU A 198 30.51 -21.43 28.27
N HIS A 199 29.81 -22.15 29.13
CA HIS A 199 30.40 -23.17 29.99
C HIS A 199 30.82 -24.41 29.19
N LEU A 200 29.99 -24.86 28.25
CA LEU A 200 30.34 -25.93 27.32
C LEU A 200 31.56 -25.55 26.47
N LEU A 201 31.61 -24.30 25.97
CA LEU A 201 32.78 -23.79 25.26
C LEU A 201 34.04 -23.82 26.13
N ARG A 202 33.94 -23.43 27.40
CA ARG A 202 35.05 -23.53 28.36
C ARG A 202 35.56 -24.97 28.50
N MET A 203 34.65 -25.93 28.63
CA MET A 203 35.01 -27.35 28.75
C MET A 203 35.69 -27.86 27.48
N ALA A 204 35.20 -27.47 26.31
CA ALA A 204 35.81 -27.80 25.02
C ALA A 204 37.21 -27.21 24.83
N LEU A 205 37.48 -26.01 25.38
CA LEU A 205 38.77 -25.31 25.29
C LEU A 205 39.81 -25.81 26.31
N GLY A 206 39.50 -26.86 27.08
CA GLY A 206 40.44 -27.48 28.01
C GLY A 206 40.22 -27.14 29.49
N GLY A 207 39.05 -26.58 29.85
CA GLY A 207 38.41 -26.57 31.19
C GLY A 207 39.17 -25.95 32.37
N ASN A 208 40.39 -26.43 32.62
CA ASN A 208 41.27 -26.12 33.73
C ASN A 208 42.10 -24.84 33.47
N GLU A 209 42.45 -24.56 32.21
CA GLU A 209 43.22 -23.35 31.83
C GLU A 209 42.34 -22.10 31.64
N TRP A 210 41.04 -22.30 31.45
CA TRP A 210 40.07 -21.26 31.14
C TRP A 210 39.15 -21.02 32.33
N VAL A 211 39.06 -19.77 32.79
CA VAL A 211 38.19 -19.32 33.87
C VAL A 211 37.05 -18.45 33.31
N LEU A 212 35.87 -18.52 33.92
CA LEU A 212 34.75 -17.66 33.51
C LEU A 212 35.04 -16.21 33.93
N GLY A 213 35.16 -15.32 32.95
CA GLY A 213 35.37 -13.90 33.14
C GLY A 213 34.05 -13.11 33.22
N ARG A 214 34.14 -11.79 32.99
CA ARG A 214 32.98 -10.89 32.97
C ARG A 214 31.98 -11.38 31.89
N TRP A 215 30.69 -11.43 32.24
CA TRP A 215 29.60 -11.94 31.37
C TRP A 215 29.71 -13.42 31.01
N SER A 216 30.35 -14.22 31.87
CA SER A 216 30.47 -15.68 31.69
C SER A 216 31.30 -16.09 30.46
N ILE A 217 32.06 -15.17 29.87
CA ILE A 217 32.93 -15.47 28.72
C ILE A 217 34.21 -16.15 29.25
N PRO A 218 34.63 -17.32 28.72
CA PRO A 218 35.85 -17.98 29.16
C PRO A 218 37.09 -17.17 28.79
N VAL A 219 37.95 -16.91 29.77
CA VAL A 219 39.22 -16.19 29.65
C VAL A 219 40.34 -17.07 30.19
N ARG A 220 41.50 -17.09 29.54
CA ARG A 220 42.65 -17.87 30.00
C ARG A 220 43.26 -17.24 31.25
N ASN A 221 43.51 -18.06 32.27
CA ASN A 221 44.06 -17.58 33.54
C ASN A 221 45.51 -17.10 33.33
N GLY A 222 45.79 -15.83 33.65
CA GLY A 222 47.12 -15.22 33.44
C GLY A 222 47.41 -14.68 32.03
N ALA A 223 46.42 -14.61 31.13
CA ALA A 223 46.62 -13.98 29.82
C ALA A 223 46.82 -12.46 29.94
N ALA A 224 47.74 -11.91 29.11
CA ALA A 224 47.95 -10.47 29.01
C ALA A 224 46.64 -9.77 28.62
N LYS A 225 46.33 -8.64 29.27
CA LYS A 225 45.17 -7.80 28.90
C LYS A 225 45.46 -7.14 27.56
N TYR A 226 44.94 -7.72 26.49
CA TYR A 226 44.95 -7.07 25.19
C TYR A 226 43.79 -6.09 25.14
N ASN A 227 44.11 -4.79 25.04
CA ASN A 227 43.11 -3.81 24.67
C ASN A 227 42.58 -4.19 23.28
N ARG A 228 41.26 -4.18 23.11
CA ARG A 228 40.64 -4.34 21.79
C ARG A 228 41.34 -3.34 20.86
N PRO A 229 42.00 -3.77 19.77
CA PRO A 229 42.54 -2.80 18.82
C PRO A 229 41.38 -1.92 18.41
N SER A 230 41.53 -0.61 18.65
CA SER A 230 40.62 0.40 18.12
C SER A 230 40.80 0.38 16.61
N GLY A 231 40.14 -0.56 15.95
CA GLY A 231 40.25 -0.75 14.52
C GLY A 231 39.69 0.48 13.81
N SER A 232 40.54 1.12 13.01
CA SER A 232 40.11 1.67 11.71
C SER A 232 39.21 0.63 11.04
N LYS A 233 38.16 1.09 10.36
CA LYS A 233 37.07 0.31 9.77
C LYS A 233 37.49 -0.57 8.57
N ASP A 234 38.70 -1.11 8.58
CA ASP A 234 39.15 -2.00 7.52
C ASP A 234 38.96 -3.44 7.97
N LEU A 235 37.97 -4.09 7.34
CA LEU A 235 37.64 -5.49 7.54
C LEU A 235 38.85 -6.35 7.14
N LEU A 236 39.52 -6.94 8.13
CA LEU A 236 40.53 -7.97 7.90
C LEU A 236 39.85 -9.25 7.41
N SER A 237 39.82 -9.42 6.10
CA SER A 237 39.54 -10.69 5.43
C SER A 237 40.64 -11.69 5.78
N TYR A 238 40.31 -12.78 6.48
CA TYR A 238 41.16 -13.97 6.56
C TYR A 238 41.19 -14.63 5.17
N ARG A 239 42.18 -14.27 4.35
CA ARG A 239 42.46 -14.95 3.09
C ARG A 239 43.74 -15.74 3.26
N ASP A 240 43.60 -17.06 3.21
CA ASP A 240 44.73 -17.99 3.17
C ASP A 240 45.66 -17.65 2.00
N SER A 241 46.95 -17.51 2.31
CA SER A 241 47.99 -17.37 1.31
C SER A 241 48.14 -18.70 0.59
N LYS A 242 47.58 -18.81 -0.62
CA LYS A 242 48.13 -19.52 -1.79
C LYS A 242 47.03 -19.70 -2.83
N THR A 243 47.06 -18.84 -3.83
CA THR A 243 47.00 -19.12 -5.28
C THR A 243 46.64 -17.81 -5.96
N GLY A 244 47.54 -17.33 -6.83
CA GLY A 244 47.31 -16.15 -7.63
C GLY A 244 46.26 -16.42 -8.69
N GLU A 245 45.30 -15.50 -8.82
CA GLU A 245 44.66 -15.20 -10.08
C GLU A 245 44.05 -13.80 -10.00
N ASP A 246 44.50 -12.94 -10.91
CA ASP A 246 44.03 -11.59 -11.12
C ASP A 246 42.55 -11.57 -11.50
N THR A 247 41.73 -10.83 -10.76
CA THR A 247 40.47 -10.31 -11.29
C THR A 247 40.22 -8.90 -10.78
N ARG A 248 40.53 -7.94 -11.66
CA ARG A 248 40.00 -6.56 -11.63
C ARG A 248 38.48 -6.62 -11.77
N PHE A 249 37.75 -6.05 -10.81
CA PHE A 249 36.42 -5.47 -11.03
C PHE A 249 36.32 -4.22 -10.16
N LEU A 250 36.51 -3.04 -10.75
CA LEU A 250 35.45 -2.13 -11.22
C LEU A 250 34.55 -1.62 -10.09
N GLN A 251 34.93 -0.44 -9.64
CA GLN A 251 34.20 0.49 -8.80
C GLN A 251 32.93 0.95 -9.53
N VAL A 252 31.77 0.77 -8.92
CA VAL A 252 30.52 1.44 -9.31
C VAL A 252 29.93 2.09 -8.07
N CYS A 253 29.83 3.42 -8.16
CA CYS A 253 29.14 4.27 -7.20
C CYS A 253 27.65 3.91 -7.13
N LYS A 254 27.09 4.01 -5.92
CA LYS A 254 25.71 4.45 -5.71
C LYS A 254 25.71 5.44 -4.56
#